data_AF-A0A535C9W3-F1
#
_entry.id   AF-A0A535C9W3-F1
#
_cell.length_a   1.000
_cell.length_b   1.000
_cell.length_c   1.000
_cell.angle_alpha   90.00
_cell.angle_beta   90.00
_cell.angle_gamma   90.00
#
_symmetry.space_group_name_H-M   'P 1'
#
loop_
_entity.id
_entity.type
_entity.pdbx_description
1 polymer ?
#
loop_
_entity_poly.entity_id
_entity_poly.type
_entity_poly.pdbx_seq_one_letter_code
_entity_poly.pdbx_strand_id
1 'polypeptide(L)'
;MRILATIVGVIFIIGILQDSFETVILPRRVSQRFRLSRMFYTSTWMMWSSLARKMRPGNRREYYLSYFGPLSLIFLLVIWAVILVFAFALIQWGTGATLSAPEKDVTFGTYLYLSGTTFITLGIGDVTPLTGMARFLVTGEAALGFGFLALVIGYVPVIYQSFSRRETEISLLDARAGSPSSATELLRRHYRDQHIEELIQYLQNWERWSAELLESHLSYPVLTYYRSQ
;
A
#
# COMPACT_ATOMS: atom_id res chain seq x y z
N MET A 1 -17.40 24.93 16.12
CA MET A 1 -16.15 24.13 16.16
C MET A 1 -16.42 22.63 16.22
N ARG A 2 -17.20 22.14 17.19
CA ARG A 2 -17.47 20.70 17.39
C ARG A 2 -18.12 19.98 16.19
N ILE A 3 -19.17 20.55 15.61
CA ILE A 3 -19.84 20.00 14.41
C ILE A 3 -18.89 19.93 13.21
N LEU A 4 -18.04 20.95 13.04
CA LEU A 4 -17.07 21.00 11.95
C LEU A 4 -16.01 19.89 12.11
N ALA A 5 -15.55 19.62 13.34
CA ALA A 5 -14.65 18.51 13.62
C ALA A 5 -15.29 17.15 13.27
N THR A 6 -16.56 16.94 13.61
CA THR A 6 -17.29 15.73 13.23
C THR A 6 -17.39 15.57 11.71
N ILE A 7 -17.76 16.64 10.99
CA ILE A 7 -17.86 16.61 9.53
C ILE A 7 -16.51 16.29 8.89
N VAL A 8 -15.43 16.94 9.34
CA VAL A 8 -14.07 16.69 8.85
C VAL A 8 -13.65 15.24 9.11
N GLY A 9 -13.93 14.70 10.30
CA GLY A 9 -13.65 13.30 10.62
C GLY A 9 -14.41 12.33 9.71
N VAL A 10 -15.71 12.57 9.45
CA VAL A 10 -16.49 11.73 8.52
C VAL A 10 -15.92 11.78 7.10
N ILE A 11 -15.54 12.98 6.62
CA ILE A 11 -14.90 13.14 5.30
C ILE A 11 -13.59 12.36 5.22
N PHE A 12 -12.77 12.37 6.26
CA PHE A 12 -11.53 11.59 6.30
C PHE A 12 -11.78 10.09 6.29
N ILE A 13 -12.75 9.59 7.07
CA ILE A 13 -13.10 8.16 7.05
C ILE A 13 -13.54 7.73 5.66
N ILE A 14 -14.50 8.45 5.05
CA ILE A 14 -15.01 8.12 3.71
C ILE A 14 -13.87 8.20 2.67
N GLY A 15 -13.05 9.25 2.74
CA GLY A 15 -11.92 9.45 1.82
C GLY A 15 -10.89 8.32 1.89
N ILE A 16 -10.52 7.88 3.10
CA ILE A 16 -9.55 6.79 3.28
C ILE A 16 -10.15 5.44 2.91
N LEU A 17 -11.41 5.16 3.30
CA LEU A 17 -12.06 3.91 2.89
C LEU A 17 -12.18 3.81 1.38
N GLN A 18 -12.54 4.89 0.69
CA GLN A 18 -12.57 4.94 -0.76
C GLN A 18 -11.17 4.75 -1.37
N ASP A 19 -10.14 5.47 -0.89
CA ASP A 19 -8.76 5.33 -1.40
C ASP A 19 -8.21 3.91 -1.18
N SER A 20 -8.50 3.31 -0.02
CA SER A 20 -8.11 1.92 0.29
C SER A 20 -8.83 0.91 -0.59
N PHE A 21 -10.13 1.10 -0.82
CA PHE A 21 -10.92 0.23 -1.67
C PHE A 21 -10.46 0.31 -3.13
N GLU A 22 -10.23 1.52 -3.64
CA GLU A 22 -9.70 1.75 -4.99
C GLU A 22 -8.29 1.19 -5.17
N THR A 23 -7.44 1.25 -4.14
CA THR A 23 -6.04 0.80 -4.24
C THR A 23 -5.88 -0.70 -4.05
N VAL A 24 -6.71 -1.34 -3.22
CA VAL A 24 -6.56 -2.75 -2.83
C VAL A 24 -7.58 -3.66 -3.48
N ILE A 25 -8.85 -3.25 -3.56
CA ILE A 25 -9.95 -4.14 -3.96
C ILE A 25 -10.33 -3.95 -5.44
N LEU A 26 -10.11 -2.76 -6.02
CA LEU A 26 -10.55 -2.45 -7.38
C LEU A 26 -9.42 -2.62 -8.41
N PRO A 27 -9.32 -3.76 -9.11
CA PRO A 27 -8.45 -3.88 -10.27
C PRO A 27 -9.07 -3.06 -11.42
N ARG A 28 -8.67 -1.80 -11.65
CA ARG A 28 -9.21 -1.02 -12.78
C ARG A 28 -8.23 -0.22 -13.61
N ARG A 29 -8.45 -0.37 -14.92
CA ARG A 29 -8.03 0.51 -16.02
C ARG A 29 -8.80 1.84 -15.91
N VAL A 30 -8.06 2.93 -15.68
CA VAL A 30 -8.40 4.34 -15.97
C VAL A 30 -9.32 5.10 -14.99
N SER A 31 -8.81 6.27 -14.57
CA SER A 31 -9.49 7.43 -13.92
C SER A 31 -9.80 7.33 -12.40
N GLN A 32 -8.76 7.48 -11.57
CA GLN A 32 -8.93 7.82 -10.15
C GLN A 32 -9.47 9.26 -9.98
N ARG A 33 -10.60 9.43 -9.27
CA ARG A 33 -11.11 10.76 -8.86
C ARG A 33 -10.45 11.25 -7.57
N PHE A 34 -10.06 10.36 -6.66
CA PHE A 34 -9.31 10.68 -5.44
C PHE A 34 -7.83 10.32 -5.60
N ARG A 35 -6.95 11.17 -5.05
CA ARG A 35 -5.51 11.17 -5.38
C ARG A 35 -4.60 10.88 -4.19
N LEU A 36 -5.08 10.38 -3.04
CA LEU A 36 -4.25 10.31 -1.84
C LEU A 36 -3.07 9.35 -2.03
N SER A 37 -3.33 8.11 -2.43
CA SER A 37 -2.28 7.13 -2.73
C SER A 37 -1.33 7.61 -3.84
N ARG A 38 -1.85 8.21 -4.91
CA ARG A 38 -1.02 8.75 -6.00
C ARG A 38 -0.15 9.92 -5.54
N MET A 39 -0.71 10.84 -4.76
CA MET A 39 0.00 11.99 -4.20
C MET A 39 1.08 11.51 -3.23
N PHE A 40 0.78 10.49 -2.42
CA PHE A 40 1.74 9.83 -1.55
C PHE A 40 2.92 9.27 -2.36
N TYR A 41 2.67 8.41 -3.34
CA TYR A 41 3.76 7.80 -4.11
C TYR A 41 4.58 8.84 -4.87
N THR A 42 3.94 9.82 -5.51
CA THR A 42 4.67 10.88 -6.23
C THR A 42 5.50 11.76 -5.29
N SER A 43 4.96 12.17 -4.14
CA SER A 43 5.66 13.00 -3.16
C SER A 43 6.83 12.24 -2.53
N THR A 44 6.59 11.05 -2.03
CA THR A 44 7.63 10.22 -1.38
C THR A 44 8.69 9.80 -2.39
N TRP A 45 8.31 9.48 -3.64
CA TRP A 45 9.27 9.19 -4.71
C TRP A 45 10.13 10.40 -5.07
N MET A 46 9.55 11.60 -5.16
CA MET A 46 10.32 12.83 -5.42
C MET A 46 11.37 13.06 -4.32
N MET A 47 11.00 12.88 -3.05
CA MET A 47 11.93 12.99 -1.93
C MET A 47 13.02 11.91 -1.97
N TRP A 48 12.63 10.65 -2.16
CA TRP A 48 13.55 9.50 -2.18
C TRP A 48 14.52 9.55 -3.37
N SER A 49 14.00 9.80 -4.57
CA SER A 49 14.81 9.92 -5.78
C SER A 49 15.73 11.14 -5.76
N SER A 50 15.34 12.23 -5.09
CA SER A 50 16.21 13.40 -4.88
C SER A 50 17.45 13.04 -4.06
N LEU A 51 17.28 12.24 -3.00
CA LEU A 51 18.40 11.72 -2.22
C LEU A 51 19.27 10.77 -3.05
N ALA A 52 18.66 9.86 -3.82
CA ALA A 52 19.37 8.94 -4.69
C ALA A 52 20.18 9.64 -5.79
N ARG A 53 19.67 10.76 -6.33
CA ARG A 53 20.39 11.58 -7.34
C ARG A 53 21.66 12.22 -6.82
N LYS A 54 21.78 12.42 -5.51
CA LYS A 54 23.02 12.93 -4.88
C LYS A 54 24.08 11.83 -4.71
N MET A 55 23.71 10.56 -4.85
CA MET A 55 24.63 9.43 -4.75
C MET A 55 25.32 9.18 -6.09
N ARG A 56 26.58 8.72 -6.05
CA ARG A 56 27.30 8.32 -7.27
C ARG A 56 26.57 7.16 -7.97
N PRO A 57 26.50 7.15 -9.31
CA PRO A 57 25.96 6.02 -10.06
C PRO A 57 26.77 4.75 -9.76
N GLY A 58 26.07 3.65 -9.49
CA GLY A 58 26.63 2.36 -9.11
C GLY A 58 25.67 1.57 -8.21
N ASN A 59 26.07 0.34 -7.85
CA ASN A 59 25.22 -0.62 -7.14
C ASN A 59 24.61 -0.06 -5.84
N ARG A 60 25.33 0.82 -5.13
CA ARG A 60 24.83 1.44 -3.90
C ARG A 60 23.58 2.29 -4.12
N ARG A 61 23.49 3.01 -5.24
CA ARG A 61 22.31 3.81 -5.60
C ARG A 61 21.12 2.90 -5.95
N GLU A 62 21.38 1.80 -6.64
CA GLU A 62 20.34 0.84 -7.04
C GLU A 62 19.77 0.11 -5.82
N TYR A 63 20.63 -0.31 -4.89
CA TYR A 63 20.23 -0.90 -3.62
C TYR A 63 19.42 0.06 -2.75
N TYR A 64 19.79 1.35 -2.70
CA TYR A 64 18.99 2.35 -1.99
C TYR A 64 17.60 2.55 -2.62
N LEU A 65 17.51 2.49 -3.96
CA LEU A 65 16.25 2.63 -4.68
C LEU A 65 15.36 1.38 -4.57
N SER A 66 15.94 0.18 -4.38
CA SER A 66 15.16 -1.06 -4.28
C SER A 66 14.34 -1.14 -2.99
N TYR A 67 14.80 -0.51 -1.90
CA TYR A 67 14.05 -0.44 -0.64
C TYR A 67 12.76 0.38 -0.72
N PHE A 68 12.66 1.30 -1.69
CA PHE A 68 11.54 2.24 -1.76
C PHE A 68 10.20 1.50 -1.96
N GLY A 69 10.15 0.51 -2.85
CA GLY A 69 8.92 -0.25 -3.13
C GLY A 69 8.30 -0.85 -1.87
N PRO A 70 8.99 -1.77 -1.17
CA PRO A 70 8.48 -2.39 0.06
C PRO A 70 8.19 -1.39 1.19
N LEU A 71 9.08 -0.41 1.44
CA LEU A 71 8.89 0.55 2.53
C LEU A 71 7.73 1.51 2.27
N SER A 72 7.55 1.95 1.02
CA SER A 72 6.47 2.88 0.66
C SER A 72 5.09 2.25 0.87
N LEU A 73 4.93 0.95 0.60
CA LEU A 73 3.68 0.23 0.87
C LEU A 73 3.37 0.21 2.37
N ILE A 74 4.35 -0.16 3.22
CA ILE A 74 4.17 -0.18 4.69
C ILE A 74 3.82 1.23 5.18
N PHE A 75 4.52 2.25 4.70
CA PHE A 75 4.31 3.63 5.12
C PHE A 75 2.94 4.17 4.69
N LEU A 76 2.44 3.81 3.50
CA LEU A 76 1.08 4.14 3.06
C LEU A 76 0.03 3.55 4.01
N LEU A 77 0.16 2.28 4.39
CA LEU A 77 -0.76 1.61 5.32
C LEU A 77 -0.76 2.29 6.70
N VAL A 78 0.41 2.66 7.20
CA VAL A 78 0.54 3.41 8.47
C VAL A 78 -0.15 4.77 8.37
N ILE A 79 0.02 5.51 7.26
CA ILE A 79 -0.64 6.80 7.05
C ILE A 79 -2.16 6.64 7.06
N TRP A 80 -2.69 5.64 6.35
CA TRP A 80 -4.13 5.37 6.37
C TRP A 80 -4.63 5.09 7.79
N ALA A 81 -3.94 4.23 8.55
CA ALA A 81 -4.30 3.91 9.93
C ALA A 81 -4.28 5.15 10.83
N VAL A 82 -3.22 5.97 10.74
CA VAL A 82 -3.08 7.21 11.52
C VAL A 82 -4.20 8.20 11.19
N ILE A 83 -4.55 8.36 9.90
CA ILE A 83 -5.64 9.26 9.49
C ILE A 83 -6.98 8.74 10.00
N LEU A 84 -7.24 7.43 9.92
CA LEU A 84 -8.48 6.84 10.44
C LEU A 84 -8.62 7.03 11.95
N VAL A 85 -7.56 6.73 12.71
CA VAL A 85 -7.50 6.98 14.17
C VAL A 85 -7.76 8.46 14.47
N PHE A 86 -7.08 9.36 13.77
CA PHE A 86 -7.30 10.79 13.96
C PHE A 86 -8.74 11.22 13.61
N ALA A 87 -9.33 10.63 12.56
CA ALA A 87 -10.69 10.93 12.12
C ALA A 87 -11.76 10.45 13.10
N PHE A 88 -11.61 9.25 13.66
CA PHE A 88 -12.50 8.75 14.72
C PHE A 88 -12.37 9.59 15.99
N ALA A 89 -11.14 9.94 16.41
CA ALA A 89 -10.91 10.85 17.52
C ALA A 89 -11.61 12.21 17.33
N LEU A 90 -11.56 12.78 16.11
CA LEU A 90 -12.27 14.02 15.77
C LEU A 90 -13.79 13.87 15.87
N ILE A 91 -14.36 12.74 15.44
CA ILE A 91 -15.81 12.47 15.54
C ILE A 91 -16.22 12.34 16.99
N GLN A 92 -15.48 11.57 17.80
CA GLN A 92 -15.79 11.38 19.22
C GLN A 92 -15.67 12.70 20.01
N TRP A 93 -14.63 13.49 19.74
CA TRP A 93 -14.45 14.81 20.33
C TRP A 93 -15.54 15.80 19.86
N GLY A 94 -15.87 15.81 18.57
CA GLY A 94 -16.87 16.69 17.98
C GLY A 94 -18.30 16.37 18.42
N THR A 95 -18.62 15.10 18.67
CA THR A 95 -19.92 14.71 19.26
C THR A 95 -20.00 15.01 20.76
N GLY A 96 -18.88 15.38 21.40
CA GLY A 96 -18.81 15.62 22.83
C GLY A 96 -19.06 14.34 23.65
N ALA A 97 -18.60 13.20 23.14
CA ALA A 97 -18.80 11.91 23.80
C ALA A 97 -18.25 11.94 25.22
N THR A 98 -19.10 11.67 26.21
CA THR A 98 -18.68 11.58 27.61
C THR A 98 -17.89 10.29 27.83
N LEU A 99 -16.63 10.44 28.24
CA LEU A 99 -15.72 9.34 28.52
C LEU A 99 -15.50 9.21 30.02
N SER A 100 -15.37 7.97 30.51
CA SER A 100 -14.76 7.69 31.79
C SER A 100 -13.27 7.49 31.56
N ALA A 101 -12.44 8.33 32.14
CA ALA A 101 -10.98 8.25 32.04
C ALA A 101 -10.35 8.39 33.45
N PRO A 102 -9.13 7.87 33.67
CA PRO A 102 -8.41 8.07 34.94
C PRO A 102 -8.01 9.53 35.17
N GLU A 103 -7.93 10.30 34.09
CA GLU A 103 -7.57 11.72 34.07
C GLU A 103 -8.74 12.59 34.55
N LYS A 104 -8.45 13.67 35.30
CA LYS A 104 -9.48 14.61 35.78
C LYS A 104 -10.11 15.43 34.64
N ASP A 105 -9.31 15.80 33.64
CA ASP A 105 -9.74 16.61 32.50
C ASP A 105 -9.60 15.80 31.21
N VAL A 106 -10.72 15.49 30.58
CA VAL A 106 -10.74 14.79 29.28
C VAL A 106 -10.29 15.76 28.20
N THR A 107 -9.14 15.48 27.58
CA THR A 107 -8.58 16.30 26.50
C THR A 107 -8.76 15.61 25.13
N PHE A 108 -8.44 16.32 24.04
CA PHE A 108 -8.39 15.68 22.71
C PHE A 108 -7.41 14.50 22.67
N GLY A 109 -6.32 14.56 23.43
CA GLY A 109 -5.36 13.46 23.55
C GLY A 109 -5.99 12.17 24.09
N THR A 110 -6.92 12.29 25.04
CA THR A 110 -7.68 11.17 25.61
C THR A 110 -8.58 10.50 24.54
N TYR A 111 -9.23 11.28 23.67
CA TYR A 111 -10.00 10.74 22.53
C TYR A 111 -9.11 10.09 21.48
N LEU A 112 -7.93 10.67 21.20
CA LEU A 112 -6.96 10.10 20.27
C LEU A 112 -6.39 8.78 20.78
N TYR A 113 -6.10 8.69 22.07
CA TYR A 113 -5.67 7.46 22.74
C TYR A 113 -6.75 6.37 22.71
N LEU A 114 -8.00 6.72 23.04
CA LEU A 114 -9.14 5.81 22.94
C LEU A 114 -9.30 5.26 21.52
N SER A 115 -9.26 6.15 20.52
CA SER A 115 -9.36 5.77 19.11
C SER A 115 -8.20 4.88 18.68
N GLY A 116 -6.96 5.22 19.04
CA GLY A 116 -5.78 4.42 18.71
C GLY A 116 -5.86 2.99 19.27
N THR A 117 -6.23 2.86 20.55
CA THR A 117 -6.37 1.55 21.20
C THR A 117 -7.56 0.74 20.67
N THR A 118 -8.63 1.40 20.23
CA THR A 118 -9.83 0.77 19.68
C THR A 118 -9.62 0.32 18.23
N PHE A 119 -9.06 1.18 17.38
CA PHE A 119 -8.80 0.89 15.97
C PHE A 119 -7.77 -0.22 15.79
N ILE A 120 -6.71 -0.24 16.62
CA ILE A 120 -5.71 -1.32 16.63
C ILE A 120 -6.27 -2.58 17.33
N THR A 121 -7.48 -2.51 17.90
CA THR A 121 -8.16 -3.60 18.62
C THR A 121 -7.43 -4.07 19.89
N LEU A 122 -6.63 -3.19 20.49
CA LEU A 122 -5.93 -3.44 21.75
C LEU A 122 -6.89 -3.40 22.96
N GLY A 123 -7.77 -2.40 23.01
CA GLY A 123 -8.88 -2.34 23.98
C GLY A 123 -8.46 -2.38 25.46
N ILE A 124 -7.51 -1.52 25.88
CA ILE A 124 -6.96 -1.49 27.25
C ILE A 124 -8.06 -1.34 28.33
N GLY A 125 -9.14 -0.61 28.02
CA GLY A 125 -10.32 -0.50 28.89
C GLY A 125 -10.19 0.50 30.04
N ASP A 126 -9.11 1.27 30.08
CA ASP A 126 -8.87 2.38 30.99
C ASP A 126 -9.70 3.63 30.64
N VAL A 127 -9.90 3.88 29.34
CA VAL A 127 -10.79 4.92 28.82
C VAL A 127 -12.01 4.26 28.19
N THR A 128 -13.22 4.57 28.66
CA THR A 128 -14.45 3.94 28.17
C THR A 128 -15.57 4.94 27.86
N PRO A 129 -16.34 4.72 26.77
CA PRO A 129 -17.48 5.57 26.43
C PRO A 129 -18.71 5.30 27.33
N LEU A 130 -19.30 6.37 27.84
CA LEU A 130 -20.47 6.29 28.73
C LEU A 130 -21.82 6.35 27.98
N THR A 131 -21.87 6.99 26.81
CA THR A 131 -23.11 7.16 26.03
C THR A 131 -23.30 6.03 25.01
N GLY A 132 -24.56 5.70 24.70
CA GLY A 132 -24.90 4.68 23.71
C GLY A 132 -24.33 4.98 22.32
N MET A 133 -24.38 6.24 21.88
CA MET A 133 -23.82 6.66 20.58
C MET A 133 -22.30 6.50 20.54
N ALA A 134 -21.57 6.88 21.60
CA ALA A 134 -20.12 6.72 21.66
C ALA A 134 -19.71 5.25 21.69
N ARG A 135 -20.47 4.39 22.39
CA ARG A 135 -20.28 2.92 22.34
C ARG A 135 -20.46 2.37 20.94
N PHE A 136 -21.50 2.79 20.23
CA PHE A 136 -21.72 2.38 18.84
C PHE A 136 -20.56 2.80 17.92
N LEU A 137 -20.07 4.04 18.07
CA LEU A 137 -18.91 4.53 17.31
C LEU A 137 -17.65 3.72 17.60
N VAL A 138 -17.34 3.44 18.86
CA VAL A 138 -16.18 2.62 19.27
C VAL A 138 -16.30 1.20 18.73
N THR A 139 -17.48 0.59 18.78
CA THR A 139 -17.70 -0.75 18.18
C THR A 139 -17.51 -0.74 16.67
N GLY A 140 -18.05 0.28 15.98
CA GLY A 140 -17.87 0.44 14.54
C GLY A 140 -16.41 0.70 14.15
N GLU A 141 -15.70 1.48 14.95
CA GLU A 141 -14.27 1.75 14.81
C GLU A 141 -13.44 0.47 14.95
N ALA A 142 -13.74 -0.36 15.96
CA ALA A 142 -13.07 -1.65 16.13
C ALA A 142 -13.34 -2.60 14.96
N ALA A 143 -14.58 -2.65 14.47
CA ALA A 143 -14.94 -3.46 13.31
C ALA A 143 -14.20 -3.01 12.03
N LEU A 144 -14.09 -1.69 11.82
CA LEU A 144 -13.35 -1.13 10.70
C LEU A 144 -11.84 -1.34 10.83
N GLY A 145 -11.28 -1.21 12.03
CA GLY A 145 -9.87 -1.51 12.32
C GLY A 145 -9.53 -2.99 12.04
N PHE A 146 -10.39 -3.91 12.47
CA PHE A 146 -10.25 -5.33 12.16
C PHE A 146 -10.36 -5.62 10.66
N GLY A 147 -11.34 -5.02 9.98
CA GLY A 147 -11.48 -5.14 8.52
C GLY A 147 -10.27 -4.58 7.76
N PHE A 148 -9.71 -3.46 8.23
CA PHE A 148 -8.48 -2.87 7.70
C PHE A 148 -7.29 -3.83 7.84
N LEU A 149 -7.12 -4.43 9.03
CA LEU A 149 -6.07 -5.42 9.26
C LEU A 149 -6.22 -6.64 8.34
N ALA A 150 -7.44 -7.18 8.21
CA ALA A 150 -7.73 -8.30 7.31
C ALA A 150 -7.39 -7.96 5.85
N LEU A 151 -7.72 -6.74 5.41
CA LEU A 151 -7.39 -6.25 4.08
C LEU A 151 -5.87 -6.13 3.88
N VAL A 152 -5.13 -5.62 4.85
CA VAL A 152 -3.65 -5.55 4.80
C VAL A 152 -3.04 -6.95 4.68
N ILE A 153 -3.50 -7.89 5.51
CA ILE A 153 -3.04 -9.28 5.50
C ILE A 153 -3.36 -9.95 4.16
N GLY A 154 -4.50 -9.63 3.54
CA GLY A 154 -4.85 -10.14 2.21
C GLY A 154 -4.04 -9.51 1.07
N TYR A 155 -3.70 -8.22 1.19
CA TYR A 155 -3.08 -7.46 0.10
C TYR A 155 -1.56 -7.65 -0.01
N VAL A 156 -0.84 -7.65 1.12
CA VAL A 156 0.63 -7.76 1.12
C VAL A 156 1.13 -9.04 0.42
N PRO A 157 0.56 -10.23 0.66
CA PRO A 157 0.95 -11.45 -0.03
C PRO A 157 0.67 -11.39 -1.53
N VAL A 158 -0.42 -10.76 -1.97
CA VAL A 158 -0.75 -10.64 -3.40
C VAL A 158 0.33 -9.84 -4.12
N ILE A 159 0.76 -8.71 -3.56
CA ILE A 159 1.85 -7.89 -4.11
C ILE A 159 3.16 -8.70 -4.15
N TYR A 160 3.50 -9.39 -3.06
CA TYR A 160 4.73 -10.17 -2.98
C TYR A 160 4.74 -11.35 -3.97
N GLN A 161 3.59 -12.02 -4.15
CA GLN A 161 3.43 -13.09 -5.12
C GLN A 161 3.57 -12.57 -6.56
N SER A 162 2.96 -11.44 -6.89
CA SER A 162 3.12 -10.82 -8.22
C SER A 162 4.56 -10.42 -8.48
N PHE A 163 5.25 -9.83 -7.49
CA PHE A 163 6.68 -9.51 -7.59
C PHE A 163 7.53 -10.77 -7.80
N SER A 164 7.33 -11.80 -6.98
CA SER A 164 8.09 -13.06 -7.05
C SER A 164 7.92 -13.78 -8.40
N ARG A 165 6.69 -13.80 -8.94
CA ARG A 165 6.42 -14.34 -10.29
C ARG A 165 7.17 -13.57 -11.38
N ARG A 166 7.16 -12.23 -11.31
CA ARG A 166 7.93 -11.40 -12.25
C ARG A 166 9.43 -11.71 -12.17
N GLU A 167 9.98 -11.79 -10.96
CA GLU A 167 11.41 -11.96 -10.75
C GLU A 167 11.92 -13.34 -11.21
N THR A 168 11.08 -14.37 -11.06
CA THR A 168 11.37 -15.72 -11.57
C THR A 168 11.54 -15.70 -13.09
N GLU A 169 10.64 -15.03 -13.81
CA GLU A 169 10.68 -14.95 -15.28
C GLU A 169 11.83 -14.08 -15.79
N ILE A 170 12.18 -13.01 -15.07
CA ILE A 170 13.38 -12.20 -15.35
C ILE A 170 14.66 -13.02 -15.15
N SER A 171 14.73 -13.81 -14.08
CA SER A 171 15.88 -14.70 -13.82
C SER A 171 16.05 -15.75 -14.91
N LEU A 172 14.93 -16.30 -15.41
CA LEU A 172 14.92 -17.25 -16.54
C LEU A 172 15.33 -16.57 -17.86
N LEU A 173 14.95 -15.31 -18.07
CA LEU A 173 15.41 -14.52 -19.21
C LEU A 173 16.92 -14.37 -19.18
N ASP A 174 17.49 -13.96 -18.04
CA ASP A 174 18.94 -13.75 -17.91
C ASP A 174 19.73 -15.06 -18.11
N ALA A 175 19.20 -16.19 -17.66
CA ALA A 175 19.80 -17.50 -17.92
C ALA A 175 19.84 -17.84 -19.42
N ARG A 176 18.87 -17.37 -20.22
CA ARG A 176 18.76 -17.66 -21.66
C ARG A 176 19.40 -16.60 -22.56
N ALA A 177 19.36 -15.33 -22.17
CA ALA A 177 19.80 -14.19 -22.97
C ALA A 177 21.13 -13.57 -22.49
N GLY A 178 21.71 -14.10 -21.40
CA GLY A 178 22.89 -13.53 -20.76
C GLY A 178 22.53 -12.45 -19.72
N SER A 179 23.53 -11.99 -18.97
CA SER A 179 23.40 -10.88 -18.02
C SER A 179 24.50 -9.85 -18.32
N PRO A 180 24.17 -8.69 -18.95
CA PRO A 180 22.84 -8.20 -19.30
C PRO A 180 22.19 -8.99 -20.46
N SER A 181 20.87 -9.11 -20.41
CA SER A 181 20.09 -9.85 -21.40
C SER A 181 20.13 -9.18 -22.77
N SER A 182 20.54 -9.95 -23.79
CA SER A 182 20.62 -9.49 -25.18
C SER A 182 19.85 -10.41 -26.12
N ALA A 183 19.08 -9.79 -27.03
CA ALA A 183 18.38 -10.50 -28.11
C ALA A 183 19.35 -11.30 -28.99
N THR A 184 20.58 -10.79 -29.21
CA THR A 184 21.57 -11.48 -30.04
C THR A 184 22.06 -12.77 -29.39
N GLU A 185 22.27 -12.76 -28.08
CA GLU A 185 22.73 -13.94 -27.33
C GLU A 185 21.61 -14.98 -27.22
N LEU A 186 20.37 -14.53 -27.01
CA LEU A 186 19.19 -15.40 -27.03
C LEU A 186 19.03 -16.13 -28.38
N LEU A 187 19.12 -15.42 -29.50
CA LEU A 187 19.06 -16.01 -30.84
C LEU A 187 20.25 -16.93 -31.11
N ARG A 188 21.46 -16.53 -30.72
CA ARG A 188 22.68 -17.32 -30.92
C ARG A 188 22.60 -18.68 -30.23
N ARG A 189 22.07 -18.74 -29.00
CA ARG A 189 21.90 -19.99 -28.25
C ARG A 189 20.88 -20.91 -28.90
N HIS A 190 19.70 -20.39 -29.26
CA HIS A 190 18.66 -21.21 -29.91
C HIS A 190 19.02 -21.64 -31.34
N TYR A 191 19.80 -20.84 -32.08
CA TYR A 191 20.27 -21.20 -33.42
C TYR A 191 21.35 -22.28 -33.38
N ARG A 192 22.25 -22.25 -32.39
CA ARG A 192 23.34 -23.22 -32.24
C ARG A 192 22.82 -24.64 -32.03
N ASP A 193 21.68 -24.77 -31.37
CA ASP A 193 21.07 -26.06 -31.03
C ASP A 193 20.00 -26.51 -32.05
N GLN A 194 19.79 -25.77 -33.15
CA GLN A 194 18.77 -26.00 -34.20
C GLN A 194 17.31 -26.06 -33.70
N HIS A 195 17.01 -25.53 -32.52
CA HIS A 195 15.67 -25.55 -31.90
C HIS A 195 14.84 -24.29 -32.20
N ILE A 196 14.57 -24.02 -33.48
CA ILE A 196 13.76 -22.86 -33.90
C ILE A 196 12.32 -22.95 -33.34
N GLU A 197 11.76 -24.16 -33.25
CA GLU A 197 10.43 -24.39 -32.69
C GLU A 197 10.36 -24.01 -31.20
N GLU A 198 11.41 -24.29 -30.42
CA GLU A 198 11.48 -23.90 -29.00
C GLU A 198 11.54 -22.38 -28.84
N LEU A 199 12.25 -21.68 -29.73
CA LEU A 199 12.28 -20.22 -29.75
C LEU A 199 10.90 -19.63 -30.04
N ILE A 200 10.16 -20.18 -31.00
CA ILE A 200 8.79 -19.73 -31.31
C ILE A 200 7.88 -19.94 -30.11
N GLN A 201 7.92 -21.12 -29.49
CA GLN A 201 7.12 -21.43 -28.29
C GLN A 201 7.48 -20.50 -27.13
N TYR A 202 8.77 -20.21 -26.95
CA TYR A 202 9.23 -19.26 -25.95
C TYR A 202 8.68 -17.86 -26.20
N LEU A 203 8.73 -17.34 -27.44
CA LEU A 203 8.19 -16.03 -27.78
C LEU A 203 6.67 -15.94 -27.55
N GLN A 204 5.91 -16.98 -27.87
CA GLN A 204 4.48 -17.06 -27.56
C GLN A 204 4.20 -17.01 -26.05
N ASN A 205 5.01 -17.71 -25.25
CA ASN A 205 4.90 -17.66 -23.79
C ASN A 205 5.22 -16.25 -23.26
N TRP A 206 6.21 -15.57 -23.84
CA TRP A 206 6.59 -14.20 -23.48
C TRP A 206 5.56 -13.15 -23.88
N GLU A 207 4.82 -13.36 -24.97
CA GLU A 207 3.67 -12.52 -25.33
C GLU A 207 2.61 -12.57 -24.22
N ARG A 208 2.24 -13.78 -23.77
CA ARG A 208 1.29 -13.97 -22.68
C ARG A 208 1.80 -13.37 -21.37
N TRP A 209 3.05 -13.65 -21.01
CA TRP A 209 3.64 -13.08 -19.79
C TRP A 209 3.72 -11.55 -19.84
N SER A 210 4.03 -10.95 -20.99
CA SER A 210 4.04 -9.49 -21.14
C SER A 210 2.65 -8.88 -20.91
N ALA A 211 1.59 -9.56 -21.34
CA ALA A 211 0.22 -9.16 -21.05
C ALA A 211 -0.12 -9.26 -19.55
N GLU A 212 0.27 -10.36 -18.89
CA GLU A 212 0.11 -10.55 -17.43
C GLU A 212 0.91 -9.51 -16.63
N LEU A 213 2.12 -9.18 -17.08
CA LEU A 213 2.97 -8.15 -16.49
C LEU A 213 2.31 -6.78 -16.61
N LEU A 214 1.78 -6.43 -17.78
CA LEU A 214 1.07 -5.19 -18.00
C LEU A 214 -0.19 -5.12 -17.13
N GLU A 215 -0.98 -6.18 -17.08
CA GLU A 215 -2.20 -6.26 -16.26
C GLU A 215 -1.90 -6.10 -14.77
N SER A 216 -0.86 -6.78 -14.26
CA SER A 216 -0.46 -6.67 -12.85
C SER A 216 0.03 -5.27 -12.49
N HIS A 217 0.78 -4.58 -13.35
CA HIS A 217 1.28 -3.23 -13.07
C HIS A 217 0.20 -2.14 -13.26
N LEU A 218 -0.79 -2.39 -14.12
CA LEU A 218 -1.98 -1.55 -14.21
C LEU A 218 -2.88 -1.71 -12.97
N SER A 219 -3.03 -2.94 -12.48
CA SER A 219 -3.85 -3.26 -11.31
C SER A 219 -3.18 -2.84 -10.00
N TYR A 220 -1.86 -2.99 -9.92
CA TYR A 220 -1.05 -2.66 -8.74
C TYR A 220 0.11 -1.73 -9.13
N PRO A 221 -0.14 -0.42 -9.29
CA PRO A 221 0.89 0.55 -9.69
C PRO A 221 2.11 0.58 -8.77
N VAL A 222 1.96 0.18 -7.50
CA VAL A 222 3.07 0.07 -6.54
C VAL A 222 4.19 -0.85 -7.04
N LEU A 223 3.87 -1.88 -7.82
CA LEU A 223 4.86 -2.82 -8.38
C LEU A 223 5.90 -2.14 -9.28
N THR A 224 5.58 -0.98 -9.86
CA THR A 224 6.54 -0.20 -10.67
C THR A 224 7.74 0.32 -9.86
N TYR A 225 7.59 0.43 -8.54
CA TYR A 225 8.65 0.86 -7.63
C TYR A 225 9.49 -0.30 -7.09
N TYR A 226 9.06 -1.55 -7.32
CA TYR A 226 9.85 -2.73 -6.98
C TYR A 226 10.88 -2.97 -8.08
N ARG A 227 12.15 -2.76 -7.75
CA ARG A 227 13.27 -3.04 -8.66
C ARG A 227 13.60 -4.53 -8.66
N SER A 228 13.94 -5.06 -9.83
CA SER A 228 14.59 -6.36 -9.95
C SER A 228 15.96 -6.31 -9.28
N GLN A 229 16.37 -7.43 -8.67
CA GLN A 229 17.64 -7.56 -7.96
C GLN A 229 18.65 -8.41 -8.74
#